data_AF-A0A4R5PFB8-F1
#
_entry.id   AF-A0A4R5PFB8-F1
#
_cell.length_a   1.000
_cell.length_b   1.000
_cell.length_c   1.000
_cell.angle_alpha   90.00
_cell.angle_beta   90.00
_cell.angle_gamma   90.00
#
_symmetry.space_group_name_H-M   'P 1'
#
loop_
_entity.id
_entity.type
_entity.pdbx_description
1 polymer ?
#
loop_
_entity_poly.entity_id
_entity_poly.type
_entity_poly.pdbx_seq_one_letter_code
_entity_poly.pdbx_strand_id
1 'polypeptide(L)'
;MRRVPERPRYGLFVVLALICALCASPVASADTVQISPANERRLQELLAERNRLATMNPGQLSAGVSALFLQVPYGADTLVGSASVPEQLVVELTRVDCFTFADYVEALKRSSNRADFLAQLTQIRYRAGEVSFTQRRHFFTDWAADAPINATDVTASLGAPTEQVAKMLNLTDSGGSYLPGLVPRPRTIVYVPSARVSDGVIANLRDGDYLGAYATAGGLDVTHVGIFLHTPTGPVLRNASSLKVNNQVVDTPLREYLATVPGIVVLRPTR
;
A
#
# COMPACT_ATOMS: atom_id res chain seq x y z
N MET A 1 4.63 50.83 79.47
CA MET A 1 4.12 49.48 79.82
C MET A 1 4.21 48.59 78.59
N ARG A 2 4.91 47.45 78.72
CA ARG A 2 4.95 46.26 77.82
C ARG A 2 5.53 46.47 76.40
N ARG A 3 6.41 45.64 75.86
CA ARG A 3 7.29 44.53 76.29
C ARG A 3 8.29 44.41 75.13
N VAL A 4 9.59 44.31 75.41
CA VAL A 4 10.55 43.61 74.53
C VAL A 4 10.37 42.11 74.85
N PRO A 5 10.29 41.20 73.87
CA PRO A 5 11.48 40.38 73.60
C PRO A 5 11.67 39.85 72.16
N GLU A 6 12.95 39.60 71.89
CA GLU A 6 13.53 38.44 71.19
C GLU A 6 13.42 38.27 69.66
N ARG A 7 14.60 38.42 69.02
CA ARG A 7 14.99 37.65 67.85
C ARG A 7 15.39 36.23 68.26
N PRO A 8 15.07 35.23 67.43
CA PRO A 8 16.08 34.25 67.04
C PRO A 8 16.07 34.05 65.51
N ARG A 9 17.24 34.23 64.87
CA ARG A 9 18.19 33.19 64.45
C ARG A 9 17.84 32.55 63.10
N TYR A 10 18.70 32.89 62.15
CA TYR A 10 18.98 32.27 60.86
C TYR A 10 18.72 30.76 60.81
N GLY A 11 17.85 30.36 59.89
CA GLY A 11 17.77 29.02 59.33
C GLY A 11 18.00 29.13 57.82
N LEU A 12 19.23 28.87 57.41
CA LEU A 12 19.68 28.75 56.02
C LEU A 12 18.98 27.56 55.36
N PHE A 13 17.86 27.78 54.67
CA PHE A 13 17.29 26.77 53.78
C PHE A 13 17.93 26.87 52.41
N VAL A 14 19.00 26.08 52.21
CA VAL A 14 19.56 25.78 50.88
C VAL A 14 18.50 24.99 50.11
N VAL A 15 17.85 25.63 49.14
CA VAL A 15 17.04 24.95 48.13
C VAL A 15 18.00 24.19 47.22
N LEU A 16 18.26 22.93 47.54
CA LEU A 16 18.95 22.00 46.65
C LEU A 16 17.94 21.58 45.57
N ALA A 17 17.91 22.34 44.47
CA ALA A 17 17.18 21.95 43.28
C ALA A 17 17.86 20.71 42.69
N LEU A 18 17.37 19.52 43.06
CA LEU A 18 17.66 18.28 42.34
C LEU A 18 17.06 18.44 40.94
N ILE A 19 17.90 18.84 39.98
CA ILE A 19 17.59 18.69 38.56
C ILE A 19 17.60 17.18 38.32
N CYS A 20 16.42 16.59 38.45
CA CYS A 20 16.11 15.27 37.96
C CYS A 20 16.16 15.38 36.43
N ALA A 21 17.37 15.26 35.87
CA ALA A 21 17.55 14.94 34.47
C ALA A 21 16.95 13.54 34.29
N LEU A 22 15.63 13.50 34.07
CA LEU A 22 15.00 12.33 33.51
C LEU A 22 15.76 12.03 32.23
N CYS A 23 16.49 10.91 32.25
CA CYS A 23 16.96 10.25 31.06
C CYS A 23 15.72 9.98 30.20
N ALA A 24 15.40 10.91 29.31
CA ALA A 24 14.56 10.62 28.17
C ALA A 24 15.31 9.51 27.44
N SER A 25 14.83 8.27 27.59
CA SER A 25 15.26 7.19 26.73
C SER A 25 15.06 7.69 25.29
N PRO A 26 16.05 7.59 24.39
CA PRO A 26 15.81 7.93 23.01
C PRO A 26 14.65 7.05 22.56
N VAL A 27 13.52 7.68 22.24
CA VAL A 27 12.46 7.03 21.49
C VAL A 27 13.16 6.53 20.24
N ALA A 28 13.25 5.22 20.08
CA ALA A 28 13.83 4.61 18.89
C ALA A 28 13.14 5.23 17.67
N SER A 29 13.89 6.01 16.90
CA SER A 29 13.39 6.58 15.65
C SER A 29 12.98 5.41 14.76
N ALA A 30 11.69 5.38 14.40
CA ALA A 30 11.12 4.43 13.46
C ALA A 30 11.51 4.74 12.00
N ASP A 31 12.61 5.49 11.77
CA ASP A 31 13.06 5.92 10.44
C ASP A 31 13.96 4.90 9.72
N THR A 32 14.10 3.68 10.25
CA THR A 32 14.97 2.68 9.61
C THR A 32 14.25 1.98 8.48
N VAL A 33 14.55 2.39 7.24
CA VAL A 33 14.17 1.65 6.03
C VAL A 33 14.86 0.28 6.04
N GLN A 34 14.06 -0.79 5.94
CA GLN A 34 14.56 -2.15 5.83
C GLN A 34 14.73 -2.52 4.36
N ILE A 35 15.97 -2.51 3.89
CA ILE A 35 16.34 -2.92 2.54
C ILE A 35 17.61 -3.76 2.60
N SER A 36 17.53 -5.00 2.11
CA SER A 36 18.69 -5.90 2.06
C SER A 36 19.68 -5.42 0.98
N PRO A 37 20.97 -5.80 1.04
CA PRO A 37 21.92 -5.49 -0.04
C PRO A 37 21.49 -6.02 -1.42
N ALA A 38 20.76 -7.14 -1.45
CA ALA A 38 20.21 -7.69 -2.70
C ALA A 38 19.08 -6.79 -3.24
N ASN A 39 18.16 -6.35 -2.36
CA ASN A 39 17.08 -5.44 -2.73
C ASN A 39 17.60 -4.05 -3.10
N GLU A 40 18.67 -3.58 -2.47
CA GLU A 40 19.31 -2.31 -2.80
C GLU A 40 19.90 -2.34 -4.22
N ARG A 41 20.62 -3.42 -4.58
CA ARG A 41 21.09 -3.61 -5.97
C ARG A 41 19.92 -3.72 -6.95
N ARG A 42 18.88 -4.48 -6.59
CA ARG A 42 17.69 -4.63 -7.43
C ARG A 42 17.00 -3.30 -7.67
N LEU A 43 16.87 -2.45 -6.65
CA LEU A 43 16.30 -1.12 -6.78
C LEU A 43 17.08 -0.24 -7.75
N GLN A 44 18.41 -0.28 -7.70
CA GLN A 44 19.26 0.48 -8.62
C GLN A 44 19.06 0.04 -10.08
N GLU A 45 18.99 -1.27 -10.33
CA GLU A 45 18.69 -1.83 -11.66
C GLU A 45 17.31 -1.37 -12.16
N LEU A 46 16.28 -1.49 -11.31
CA LEU A 46 14.91 -1.11 -11.65
C LEU A 46 14.80 0.38 -11.97
N LEU A 47 15.45 1.25 -11.21
CA LEU A 47 15.45 2.70 -11.44
C LEU A 47 16.21 3.07 -12.72
N ALA A 48 17.35 2.45 -12.99
CA ALA A 48 18.10 2.67 -14.23
C ALA A 48 17.25 2.33 -15.45
N GLU A 49 16.60 1.16 -15.43
CA GLU A 49 15.78 0.69 -16.54
C GLU A 49 14.49 1.49 -16.68
N ARG A 50 13.82 1.79 -15.58
CA ARG A 50 12.67 2.70 -15.55
C ARG A 50 13.02 4.06 -16.16
N ASN A 51 14.17 4.65 -15.84
CA ASN A 51 14.57 5.95 -16.38
C ASN A 51 14.80 5.88 -17.90
N ARG A 52 15.42 4.80 -18.39
CA ARG A 52 15.55 4.53 -19.82
C ARG A 52 14.18 4.45 -20.51
N LEU A 53 13.24 3.69 -19.93
CA LEU A 53 11.88 3.54 -20.43
C LEU A 53 11.12 4.88 -20.44
N ALA A 54 11.26 5.67 -19.37
CA ALA A 54 10.63 6.99 -19.27
C ALA A 54 11.11 7.97 -20.35
N THR A 55 12.36 7.86 -20.81
CA THR A 55 12.87 8.67 -21.93
C THR A 55 12.43 8.14 -23.28
N MET A 56 12.44 6.82 -23.49
CA MET A 56 12.19 6.22 -24.80
C MET A 56 10.72 6.10 -25.16
N ASN A 57 9.86 5.72 -24.20
CA ASN A 57 8.43 5.55 -24.44
C ASN A 57 7.60 5.84 -23.18
N PRO A 58 7.41 7.13 -22.81
CA PRO A 58 6.64 7.52 -21.62
C PRO A 58 5.23 6.92 -21.58
N GLY A 59 4.58 6.78 -22.74
CA GLY A 59 3.22 6.22 -22.85
C GLY A 59 3.12 4.74 -22.47
N GLN A 60 4.24 4.00 -22.47
CA GLN A 60 4.31 2.59 -22.09
C GLN A 60 4.98 2.37 -20.73
N LEU A 61 5.17 3.42 -19.92
CA LEU A 61 5.90 3.31 -18.66
C LEU A 61 5.25 2.29 -17.70
N SER A 62 3.92 2.25 -17.61
CA SER A 62 3.20 1.26 -16.81
C SER A 62 3.50 -0.18 -17.24
N ALA A 63 3.45 -0.45 -18.56
CA ALA A 63 3.73 -1.76 -19.12
C ALA A 63 5.20 -2.15 -18.94
N GLY A 64 6.13 -1.22 -19.17
CA GLY A 64 7.57 -1.44 -19.07
C GLY A 64 8.02 -1.68 -17.64
N VAL A 65 7.66 -0.80 -16.69
CA VAL A 65 8.06 -0.93 -15.28
C VAL A 65 7.49 -2.19 -14.65
N SER A 66 6.22 -2.49 -14.89
CA SER A 66 5.61 -3.73 -14.37
C SER A 66 6.24 -4.98 -14.98
N ALA A 67 6.73 -4.93 -16.23
CA ALA A 67 7.38 -6.07 -16.87
C ALA A 67 8.71 -6.44 -16.20
N LEU A 68 9.37 -5.49 -15.53
CA LEU A 68 10.60 -5.75 -14.78
C LEU A 68 10.41 -6.68 -13.59
N PHE A 69 9.16 -6.93 -13.18
CA PHE A 69 8.82 -7.87 -12.14
C PHE A 69 8.38 -9.23 -12.65
N LEU A 70 8.19 -9.43 -13.97
CA LEU A 70 7.84 -10.75 -14.49
C LEU A 70 8.82 -11.81 -13.98
N GLN A 71 8.29 -12.95 -13.57
CA GLN A 71 9.02 -14.07 -12.96
C GLN A 71 9.63 -13.79 -11.57
N VAL A 72 9.45 -12.60 -10.99
CA VAL A 72 9.77 -12.38 -9.57
C VAL A 72 8.89 -13.31 -8.72
N PRO A 73 9.48 -14.15 -7.85
CA PRO A 73 8.73 -15.11 -7.07
C PRO A 73 7.66 -14.47 -6.18
N TYR A 74 6.59 -15.21 -5.95
CA TYR A 74 5.57 -14.81 -4.99
C TYR A 74 6.12 -14.89 -3.56
N GLY A 75 5.76 -13.90 -2.73
CA GLY A 75 6.06 -13.91 -1.30
C GLY A 75 5.01 -13.19 -0.48
N ALA A 76 4.27 -13.94 0.32
CA ALA A 76 3.40 -13.38 1.35
C ALA A 76 4.21 -12.89 2.55
N ASP A 77 3.59 -11.99 3.34
CA ASP A 77 4.07 -11.54 4.65
C ASP A 77 5.49 -10.95 4.62
N THR A 78 5.83 -10.24 3.53
CA THR A 78 7.14 -9.60 3.37
C THR A 78 7.26 -8.30 4.16
N LEU A 79 6.14 -7.68 4.54
CA LEU A 79 6.11 -6.44 5.32
C LEU A 79 6.12 -6.72 6.83
N VAL A 80 6.68 -5.79 7.60
CA VAL A 80 6.77 -5.86 9.07
C VAL A 80 5.86 -4.83 9.71
N GLY A 81 5.12 -5.26 10.73
CA GLY A 81 4.34 -4.38 11.60
C GLY A 81 2.96 -4.94 11.93
N SER A 82 2.52 -4.71 13.16
CA SER A 82 1.22 -5.16 13.69
C SER A 82 0.82 -4.29 14.89
N ALA A 83 -0.28 -4.65 15.57
CA ALA A 83 -0.66 -4.01 16.83
C ALA A 83 0.41 -4.11 17.94
N SER A 84 1.28 -5.12 17.89
CA SER A 84 2.30 -5.38 18.92
C SER A 84 3.73 -5.33 18.40
N VAL A 85 3.92 -5.12 17.10
CA VAL A 85 5.25 -5.05 16.46
C VAL A 85 5.35 -3.70 15.76
N PRO A 86 6.34 -2.86 16.08
CA PRO A 86 6.56 -1.60 15.38
C PRO A 86 6.64 -1.79 13.86
N GLU A 87 5.91 -0.96 13.13
CA GLU A 87 5.94 -0.92 11.66
C GLU A 87 7.28 -0.38 11.18
N GLN A 88 7.74 -0.89 10.03
CA GLN A 88 8.95 -0.40 9.37
C GLN A 88 8.72 -0.31 7.86
N LEU A 89 9.40 0.63 7.19
CA LEU A 89 9.35 0.71 5.73
C LEU A 89 10.22 -0.42 5.13
N VAL A 90 9.58 -1.50 4.69
CA VAL A 90 10.26 -2.63 4.04
C VAL A 90 10.27 -2.52 2.52
N VAL A 91 11.45 -2.69 1.92
CA VAL A 91 11.65 -2.78 0.47
C VAL A 91 12.13 -4.20 0.13
N GLU A 92 11.19 -5.05 -0.30
CA GLU A 92 11.43 -6.43 -0.75
C GLU A 92 11.03 -6.55 -2.22
N LEU A 93 12.03 -6.50 -3.10
CA LEU A 93 11.88 -6.47 -4.56
C LEU A 93 12.23 -7.82 -5.21
N THR A 94 12.73 -8.78 -4.43
CA THR A 94 13.05 -10.13 -4.91
C THR A 94 11.93 -11.13 -4.68
N ARG A 95 10.94 -10.78 -3.85
CA ARG A 95 9.69 -11.54 -3.66
C ARG A 95 8.54 -10.59 -3.41
N VAL A 96 7.41 -10.76 -4.09
CA VAL A 96 6.27 -9.84 -3.95
C VAL A 96 4.96 -10.60 -3.79
N ASP A 97 4.04 -10.02 -3.03
CA ASP A 97 2.62 -10.35 -3.10
C ASP A 97 1.90 -9.36 -4.04
N CYS A 98 0.58 -9.49 -4.18
CA CYS A 98 -0.18 -8.64 -5.08
C CYS A 98 -0.21 -7.16 -4.69
N PHE A 99 -0.25 -6.84 -3.39
CA PHE A 99 -0.26 -5.46 -2.90
C PHE A 99 1.12 -4.82 -3.03
N THR A 100 2.16 -5.50 -2.54
CA THR A 100 3.54 -5.00 -2.62
C THR A 100 3.99 -4.85 -4.07
N PHE A 101 3.59 -5.76 -4.98
CA PHE A 101 3.82 -5.58 -6.40
C PHE A 101 3.20 -4.28 -6.94
N ALA A 102 1.94 -4.00 -6.63
CA ALA A 102 1.27 -2.77 -7.03
C ALA A 102 1.94 -1.52 -6.43
N ASP A 103 2.26 -1.55 -5.12
CA ASP A 103 2.98 -0.48 -4.43
C ASP A 103 4.31 -0.15 -5.12
N TYR A 104 5.11 -1.18 -5.42
CA TYR A 104 6.45 -0.99 -5.98
C TYR A 104 6.41 -0.50 -7.43
N VAL A 105 5.50 -1.03 -8.26
CA VAL A 105 5.33 -0.52 -9.63
C VAL A 105 4.91 0.94 -9.59
N GLU A 106 3.96 1.30 -8.74
CA GLU A 106 3.48 2.69 -8.65
C GLU A 106 4.56 3.62 -8.09
N ALA A 107 5.33 3.19 -7.09
CA ALA A 107 6.45 3.96 -6.57
C ALA A 107 7.52 4.18 -7.66
N LEU A 108 7.90 3.13 -8.40
CA LEU A 108 8.87 3.23 -9.49
C LEU A 108 8.39 4.16 -10.60
N LYS A 109 7.13 4.06 -11.04
CA LYS A 109 6.55 4.98 -12.04
C LYS A 109 6.72 6.45 -11.63
N ARG A 110 6.67 6.75 -10.33
CA ARG A 110 6.74 8.12 -9.78
C ARG A 110 8.13 8.60 -9.36
N SER A 111 9.16 7.75 -9.44
CA SER A 111 10.49 8.05 -8.88
C SER A 111 11.68 7.88 -9.82
N SER A 112 12.54 8.88 -9.91
CA SER A 112 13.72 8.87 -10.81
C SER A 112 15.00 8.34 -10.15
N ASN A 113 15.01 8.28 -8.82
CA ASN A 113 16.17 7.90 -8.02
C ASN A 113 15.70 7.22 -6.72
N ARG A 114 16.67 6.73 -5.93
CA ARG A 114 16.41 6.01 -4.67
C ARG A 114 15.63 6.86 -3.66
N ALA A 115 15.99 8.12 -3.48
CA ALA A 115 15.34 8.99 -2.49
C ALA A 115 13.88 9.24 -2.88
N ASP A 116 13.63 9.54 -4.15
CA ASP A 116 12.27 9.66 -4.68
C ASP A 116 11.50 8.35 -4.50
N PHE A 117 12.13 7.19 -4.74
CA PHE A 117 11.47 5.89 -4.62
C PHE A 117 10.98 5.65 -3.19
N LEU A 118 11.85 5.87 -2.20
CA LEU A 118 11.48 5.70 -0.80
C LEU A 118 10.39 6.68 -0.39
N ALA A 119 10.49 7.95 -0.80
CA ALA A 119 9.46 8.95 -0.52
C ALA A 119 8.10 8.57 -1.13
N GLN A 120 8.08 8.18 -2.41
CA GLN A 120 6.86 7.79 -3.10
C GLN A 120 6.27 6.49 -2.55
N LEU A 121 7.09 5.49 -2.24
CA LEU A 121 6.65 4.25 -1.61
C LEU A 121 5.98 4.53 -0.26
N THR A 122 6.59 5.38 0.57
CA THR A 122 6.00 5.78 1.86
C THR A 122 4.64 6.45 1.67
N GLN A 123 4.54 7.39 0.72
CA GLN A 123 3.27 8.07 0.44
C GLN A 123 2.20 7.15 -0.13
N ILE A 124 2.59 6.16 -0.93
CA ILE A 124 1.66 5.17 -1.52
C ILE A 124 1.16 4.21 -0.43
N ARG A 125 2.05 3.70 0.41
CA ARG A 125 1.73 2.64 1.38
C ARG A 125 1.13 3.18 2.67
N TYR A 126 1.49 4.40 3.09
CA TYR A 126 1.07 4.96 4.37
C TYR A 126 0.33 6.29 4.22
N ARG A 127 -0.74 6.46 5.00
CA ARG A 127 -1.47 7.73 5.10
C ARG A 127 -0.57 8.80 5.72
N ALA A 128 -0.70 10.02 5.21
CA ALA A 128 0.10 11.17 5.61
C ALA A 128 1.63 10.96 5.56
N GLY A 129 2.10 9.87 4.94
CA GLY A 129 3.51 9.46 4.98
C GLY A 129 4.02 8.94 6.34
N GLU A 130 3.13 8.60 7.27
CA GLU A 130 3.51 8.12 8.60
C GLU A 130 3.69 6.59 8.60
N VAL A 131 4.92 6.11 8.82
CA VAL A 131 5.22 4.67 8.87
C VAL A 131 4.72 4.07 10.18
N SER A 132 3.44 3.70 10.22
CA SER A 132 2.83 3.00 11.34
C SER A 132 1.76 2.00 10.86
N PHE A 133 1.52 0.95 11.66
CA PHE A 133 0.59 -0.12 11.30
C PHE A 133 -0.83 0.41 11.06
N THR A 134 -1.28 1.39 11.84
CA THR A 134 -2.61 1.99 11.69
C THR A 134 -2.72 2.93 10.50
N GLN A 135 -1.60 3.48 10.01
CA GLN A 135 -1.56 4.38 8.86
C GLN A 135 -1.34 3.64 7.54
N ARG A 136 -0.85 2.40 7.56
CA ARG A 136 -0.72 1.56 6.36
C ARG A 136 -2.06 1.38 5.64
N ARG A 137 -2.06 1.49 4.31
CA ARG A 137 -3.19 1.20 3.44
C ARG A 137 -3.29 -0.32 3.28
N HIS A 138 -4.09 -0.97 4.13
CA HIS A 138 -4.26 -2.43 4.11
C HIS A 138 -5.35 -2.89 3.12
N PHE A 139 -6.22 -1.99 2.71
CA PHE A 139 -7.32 -2.29 1.79
C PHE A 139 -7.07 -1.61 0.45
N PHE A 140 -7.33 -2.28 -0.67
CA PHE A 140 -7.02 -1.76 -2.00
C PHE A 140 -7.70 -0.42 -2.28
N THR A 141 -8.96 -0.30 -1.91
CA THR A 141 -9.77 0.91 -2.08
C THR A 141 -9.30 2.09 -1.23
N ASP A 142 -8.39 1.88 -0.27
CA ASP A 142 -7.75 2.97 0.46
C ASP A 142 -6.94 3.90 -0.44
N TRP A 143 -6.48 3.42 -1.60
CA TRP A 143 -5.80 4.23 -2.60
C TRP A 143 -6.70 5.33 -3.20
N ALA A 144 -8.02 5.13 -3.17
CA ALA A 144 -9.01 6.06 -3.73
C ALA A 144 -9.88 6.74 -2.66
N ALA A 145 -9.91 6.23 -1.44
CA ALA A 145 -10.76 6.76 -0.38
C ALA A 145 -10.08 7.82 0.50
N ASP A 146 -8.76 7.71 0.71
CA ASP A 146 -8.05 8.53 1.69
C ASP A 146 -6.99 9.42 1.03
N ALA A 147 -6.97 10.71 1.40
CA ALA A 147 -5.95 11.65 0.95
C ALA A 147 -4.57 11.35 1.59
N PRO A 148 -3.45 11.57 0.86
CA PRO A 148 -3.40 11.88 -0.56
C PRO A 148 -3.85 10.69 -1.42
N ILE A 149 -4.63 10.98 -2.46
CA ILE A 149 -5.24 9.99 -3.34
C ILE A 149 -4.17 9.42 -4.28
N ASN A 150 -3.97 8.11 -4.22
CA ASN A 150 -3.05 7.40 -5.12
C ASN A 150 -3.68 7.15 -6.49
N ALA A 151 -4.98 6.88 -6.52
CA ALA A 151 -5.71 6.51 -7.72
C ALA A 151 -7.18 6.95 -7.64
N THR A 152 -7.78 7.25 -8.78
CA THR A 152 -9.22 7.48 -8.90
C THR A 152 -9.93 6.15 -9.09
N ASP A 153 -11.02 5.93 -8.35
CA ASP A 153 -11.93 4.81 -8.64
C ASP A 153 -12.73 5.12 -9.91
N VAL A 154 -12.43 4.39 -10.99
CA VAL A 154 -13.08 4.57 -12.30
C VAL A 154 -14.13 3.50 -12.57
N THR A 155 -14.41 2.63 -11.61
CA THR A 155 -15.25 1.42 -11.78
C THR A 155 -16.63 1.75 -12.34
N ALA A 156 -17.30 2.77 -11.79
CA ALA A 156 -18.62 3.23 -12.26
C ALA A 156 -18.59 3.92 -13.64
N SER A 157 -17.41 4.30 -14.13
CA SER A 157 -17.23 5.01 -15.41
C SER A 157 -16.87 4.07 -16.56
N LEU A 158 -16.82 2.75 -16.34
CA LEU A 158 -16.42 1.78 -17.37
C LEU A 158 -17.54 1.41 -18.37
N GLY A 159 -18.73 2.00 -18.23
CA GLY A 159 -19.82 1.80 -19.19
C GLY A 159 -20.61 0.50 -18.99
N ALA A 160 -20.59 -0.08 -17.78
CA ALA A 160 -21.43 -1.21 -17.40
C ALA A 160 -22.17 -0.96 -16.08
N PRO A 161 -23.36 -1.56 -15.86
CA PRO A 161 -24.04 -1.50 -14.57
C PRO A 161 -23.18 -2.08 -13.44
N THR A 162 -22.87 -1.26 -12.45
CA THR A 162 -22.13 -1.65 -11.25
C THR A 162 -23.05 -2.14 -10.15
N GLU A 163 -22.47 -2.87 -9.20
CA GLU A 163 -23.07 -3.16 -7.91
C GLU A 163 -22.34 -2.38 -6.82
N GLN A 164 -23.07 -2.08 -5.74
CA GLN A 164 -22.55 -1.32 -4.60
C GLN A 164 -22.88 -2.06 -3.31
N VAL A 165 -21.87 -2.30 -2.50
CA VAL A 165 -22.02 -3.02 -1.22
C VAL A 165 -21.34 -2.21 -0.12
N ALA A 166 -22.12 -1.80 0.88
CA ALA A 166 -21.59 -1.19 2.10
C ALA A 166 -20.95 -2.27 2.97
N LYS A 167 -19.70 -2.03 3.39
CA LYS A 167 -18.93 -2.93 4.26
C LYS A 167 -18.31 -2.15 5.41
N MET A 168 -18.10 -2.84 6.52
CA MET A 168 -17.20 -2.40 7.58
C MET A 168 -15.85 -3.08 7.38
N LEU A 169 -14.92 -2.43 6.67
CA LEU A 169 -13.60 -3.00 6.42
C LEU A 169 -12.92 -3.38 7.73
N ASN A 170 -12.19 -4.50 7.69
CA ASN A 170 -11.59 -5.18 8.82
C ASN A 170 -12.54 -6.02 9.71
N LEU A 171 -13.87 -5.90 9.58
CA LEU A 171 -14.83 -6.69 10.38
C LEU A 171 -15.24 -7.96 9.61
N THR A 172 -14.84 -9.13 10.10
CA THR A 172 -15.24 -10.43 9.53
C THR A 172 -16.74 -10.69 9.73
N ASP A 173 -17.32 -11.58 8.91
CA ASP A 173 -18.75 -11.96 9.02
C ASP A 173 -19.10 -12.64 10.35
N SER A 174 -18.13 -13.24 11.04
CA SER A 174 -18.30 -13.83 12.37
C SER A 174 -18.13 -12.83 13.53
N GLY A 175 -17.90 -11.55 13.23
CA GLY A 175 -17.73 -10.48 14.23
C GLY A 175 -16.31 -10.28 14.74
N GLY A 176 -15.33 -11.06 14.26
CA GLY A 176 -13.89 -10.87 14.53
C GLY A 176 -13.24 -9.82 13.62
N SER A 177 -11.91 -9.68 13.72
CA SER A 177 -11.11 -8.74 12.93
C SER A 177 -10.03 -9.45 12.11
N TYR A 178 -9.83 -9.06 10.85
CA TYR A 178 -8.73 -9.58 10.02
C TYR A 178 -7.37 -9.06 10.48
N LEU A 179 -7.33 -7.80 10.93
CA LEU A 179 -6.16 -7.07 11.36
C LEU A 179 -6.40 -6.56 12.79
N PRO A 180 -6.05 -7.35 13.82
CA PRO A 180 -6.16 -6.92 15.21
C PRO A 180 -5.45 -5.58 15.44
N GLY A 181 -6.07 -4.68 16.20
CA GLY A 181 -5.56 -3.33 16.48
C GLY A 181 -5.84 -2.28 15.40
N LEU A 182 -6.39 -2.66 14.24
CA LEU A 182 -6.89 -1.71 13.24
C LEU A 182 -8.40 -1.48 13.45
N VAL A 183 -8.81 -0.21 13.56
CA VAL A 183 -10.22 0.14 13.77
C VAL A 183 -11.01 -0.14 12.48
N PRO A 184 -12.14 -0.86 12.54
CA PRO A 184 -13.00 -1.06 11.37
C PRO A 184 -13.52 0.26 10.80
N ARG A 185 -13.61 0.36 9.47
CA ARG A 185 -14.08 1.59 8.79
C ARG A 185 -15.16 1.31 7.76
N PRO A 186 -16.20 2.15 7.68
CA PRO A 186 -17.21 2.01 6.63
C PRO A 186 -16.59 2.29 5.26
N ARG A 187 -16.94 1.46 4.28
CA ARG A 187 -16.58 1.64 2.88
C ARG A 187 -17.70 1.10 1.99
N THR A 188 -18.12 1.89 1.01
CA THR A 188 -18.94 1.39 -0.09
C THR A 188 -18.02 0.86 -1.17
N ILE A 189 -18.16 -0.43 -1.49
CA ILE A 189 -17.41 -1.08 -2.57
C ILE A 189 -18.26 -1.05 -3.83
N VAL A 190 -17.78 -0.35 -4.85
CA VAL A 190 -18.38 -0.33 -6.18
C VAL A 190 -17.61 -1.30 -7.06
N TYR A 191 -18.30 -2.24 -7.69
CA TYR A 191 -17.66 -3.24 -8.57
C TYR A 191 -18.49 -3.52 -9.82
N VAL A 192 -17.81 -3.93 -10.90
CA VAL A 192 -18.46 -4.49 -12.09
C VAL A 192 -18.45 -6.01 -11.96
N PRO A 193 -19.61 -6.71 -11.87
CA PRO A 193 -19.63 -8.17 -11.88
C PRO A 193 -18.93 -8.73 -13.12
N SER A 194 -18.14 -9.79 -12.99
CA SER A 194 -17.30 -10.31 -14.09
C SER A 194 -18.12 -10.68 -15.32
N ALA A 195 -19.33 -11.20 -15.14
CA ALA A 195 -20.27 -11.51 -16.21
C ALA A 195 -20.72 -10.28 -17.04
N ARG A 196 -20.55 -9.06 -16.51
CA ARG A 196 -20.89 -7.78 -17.18
C ARG A 196 -19.68 -7.10 -17.81
N VAL A 197 -18.47 -7.67 -17.69
CA VAL A 197 -17.25 -7.13 -18.31
C VAL A 197 -17.21 -7.53 -19.79
N SER A 198 -17.85 -6.70 -20.62
CA SER A 198 -17.89 -6.86 -22.09
C SER A 198 -16.62 -6.31 -22.76
N ASP A 199 -16.46 -6.52 -24.08
CA ASP A 199 -15.39 -5.86 -24.84
C ASP A 199 -15.44 -4.34 -24.75
N GLY A 200 -16.64 -3.75 -24.64
CA GLY A 200 -16.82 -2.31 -24.44
C GLY A 200 -16.28 -1.84 -23.08
N VAL A 201 -16.44 -2.66 -22.03
CA VAL A 201 -15.84 -2.38 -20.71
C VAL A 201 -14.32 -2.48 -20.79
N ILE A 202 -13.79 -3.53 -21.43
CA ILE A 202 -12.35 -3.73 -21.60
C ILE A 202 -11.72 -2.57 -22.39
N ALA A 203 -12.39 -2.07 -23.43
CA ALA A 203 -11.93 -0.92 -24.22
C ALA A 203 -11.84 0.40 -23.42
N ASN A 204 -12.53 0.51 -22.28
CA ASN A 204 -12.46 1.66 -21.39
C ASN A 204 -11.33 1.56 -20.33
N LEU A 205 -10.70 0.39 -20.20
CA LEU A 205 -9.52 0.18 -19.37
C LEU A 205 -8.27 0.75 -20.06
N ARG A 206 -7.28 1.15 -19.26
CA ARG A 206 -6.01 1.73 -19.73
C ARG A 206 -4.84 0.98 -19.14
N ASP A 207 -3.74 0.91 -19.89
CA ASP A 207 -2.51 0.30 -19.41
C ASP A 207 -2.03 0.98 -18.12
N GLY A 208 -1.91 0.20 -17.05
CA GLY A 208 -1.59 0.70 -15.72
C GLY A 208 -2.79 0.95 -14.81
N ASP A 209 -4.02 0.68 -15.25
CA ASP A 209 -5.15 0.53 -14.34
C ASP A 209 -4.89 -0.66 -13.40
N TYR A 210 -5.12 -0.46 -12.11
CA TYR A 210 -5.07 -1.53 -11.12
C TYR A 210 -6.46 -2.16 -10.98
N LEU A 211 -6.54 -3.47 -11.13
CA LEU A 211 -7.76 -4.25 -11.01
C LEU A 211 -7.71 -5.05 -9.71
N GLY A 212 -8.69 -4.82 -8.85
CA GLY A 212 -8.93 -5.61 -7.65
C GLY A 212 -10.07 -6.60 -7.85
N ALA A 213 -9.89 -7.87 -7.49
CA ALA A 213 -10.95 -8.87 -7.49
C ALA A 213 -11.88 -8.65 -6.30
N TYR A 214 -13.15 -8.31 -6.55
CA TYR A 214 -14.13 -8.07 -5.49
C TYR A 214 -14.22 -9.25 -4.51
N ALA A 215 -14.07 -8.95 -3.22
CA ALA A 215 -14.25 -9.93 -2.16
C ALA A 215 -15.73 -10.07 -1.80
N THR A 216 -16.25 -11.29 -1.69
CA THR A 216 -17.62 -11.51 -1.21
C THR A 216 -17.71 -11.48 0.31
N ALA A 217 -16.66 -11.90 1.01
CA ALA A 217 -16.59 -11.89 2.46
C ALA A 217 -16.78 -10.47 3.03
N GLY A 218 -17.43 -10.36 4.19
CA GLY A 218 -17.51 -9.12 4.95
C GLY A 218 -16.13 -8.63 5.35
N GLY A 219 -16.00 -7.31 5.47
CA GLY A 219 -14.78 -6.64 5.92
C GLY A 219 -13.58 -6.65 4.99
N LEU A 220 -13.68 -7.27 3.82
CA LEU A 220 -12.69 -7.17 2.74
C LEU A 220 -13.28 -6.43 1.54
N ASP A 221 -12.48 -5.60 0.89
CA ASP A 221 -12.84 -4.97 -0.38
C ASP A 221 -12.48 -5.86 -1.56
N VAL A 222 -11.23 -6.34 -1.61
CA VAL A 222 -10.72 -7.21 -2.67
C VAL A 222 -9.92 -8.38 -2.13
N THR A 223 -9.83 -9.47 -2.88
CA THR A 223 -9.02 -10.66 -2.53
C THR A 223 -7.67 -10.69 -3.23
N HIS A 224 -7.54 -9.99 -4.36
CA HIS A 224 -6.33 -9.97 -5.18
C HIS A 224 -6.25 -8.68 -6.00
N VAL A 225 -5.04 -8.27 -6.36
CA VAL A 225 -4.77 -7.09 -7.20
C VAL A 225 -3.82 -7.44 -8.32
N GLY A 226 -4.03 -6.83 -9.49
CA GLY A 226 -3.09 -6.86 -10.60
C GLY A 226 -3.19 -5.61 -11.46
N ILE A 227 -2.40 -5.56 -12.52
CA ILE A 227 -2.30 -4.43 -13.44
C ILE A 227 -2.86 -4.86 -14.79
N PHE A 228 -3.84 -4.12 -15.30
CA PHE A 228 -4.35 -4.33 -16.64
C PHE A 228 -3.37 -3.78 -17.67
N LEU A 229 -3.13 -4.58 -18.72
CA LEU A 229 -2.26 -4.23 -19.84
C LEU A 229 -2.83 -4.80 -21.14
N HIS A 230 -2.75 -4.01 -22.21
CA HIS A 230 -2.89 -4.51 -23.57
C HIS A 230 -1.58 -5.18 -24.01
N THR A 231 -1.69 -6.36 -24.62
CA THR A 231 -0.54 -7.07 -25.21
C THR A 231 -0.88 -7.52 -26.63
N PRO A 232 0.12 -7.88 -27.46
CA PRO A 232 -0.13 -8.40 -28.81
C PRO A 232 -1.01 -9.66 -28.85
N THR A 233 -1.06 -10.44 -27.76
CA THR A 233 -1.88 -11.65 -27.66
C THR A 233 -3.24 -11.40 -27.00
N GLY A 234 -3.54 -10.15 -26.65
CA GLY A 234 -4.80 -9.72 -26.02
C GLY A 234 -4.60 -9.03 -24.67
N PRO A 235 -5.69 -8.56 -24.04
CA PRO A 235 -5.63 -7.96 -22.71
C PRO A 235 -5.26 -8.99 -21.64
N VAL A 236 -4.36 -8.60 -20.74
CA VAL A 236 -3.92 -9.43 -19.62
C VAL A 236 -4.07 -8.69 -18.29
N LEU A 237 -4.12 -9.48 -17.22
CA LEU A 237 -3.83 -9.03 -15.88
C LEU A 237 -2.42 -9.48 -15.49
N ARG A 238 -1.47 -8.54 -15.40
CA ARG A 238 -0.17 -8.80 -14.81
C ARG A 238 -0.29 -8.80 -13.30
N ASN A 239 0.03 -9.92 -12.65
CA ASN A 239 -0.20 -10.08 -11.21
C ASN A 239 0.80 -11.04 -10.55
N ALA A 240 1.08 -10.81 -9.26
CA ALA A 240 1.87 -11.71 -8.42
C ALA A 240 1.01 -12.90 -7.97
N SER A 241 1.05 -14.01 -8.71
CA SER A 241 0.15 -15.15 -8.49
C SER A 241 0.71 -16.12 -7.46
N SER A 242 -0.06 -16.38 -6.38
CA SER A 242 0.25 -17.40 -5.36
C SER A 242 -0.07 -18.84 -5.78
N LEU A 243 -0.79 -19.03 -6.91
CA LEU A 243 -1.10 -20.36 -7.42
C LEU A 243 0.18 -21.17 -7.68
N LYS A 244 0.23 -22.42 -7.21
CA LYS A 244 1.41 -23.29 -7.32
C LYS A 244 1.97 -23.42 -8.74
N VAL A 245 1.11 -23.38 -9.76
CA VAL A 245 1.51 -23.45 -11.17
C VAL A 245 2.31 -22.22 -11.63
N ASN A 246 2.13 -21.09 -10.96
CA ASN A 246 2.81 -19.83 -11.25
C ASN A 246 3.85 -19.50 -10.19
N ASN A 247 3.41 -19.28 -8.94
CA ASN A 247 4.19 -18.87 -7.77
C ASN A 247 5.17 -17.70 -8.04
N GLN A 248 4.76 -16.76 -8.90
CA GLN A 248 5.55 -15.63 -9.37
C GLN A 248 4.65 -14.57 -10.02
N VAL A 249 5.23 -13.43 -10.40
CA VAL A 249 4.55 -12.46 -11.26
C VAL A 249 4.40 -13.00 -12.68
N VAL A 250 3.17 -13.04 -13.17
CA VAL A 250 2.80 -13.57 -14.49
C VAL A 250 1.79 -12.68 -15.19
N ASP A 251 1.71 -12.81 -16.51
CA ASP A 251 0.61 -12.29 -17.31
C ASP A 251 -0.47 -13.36 -17.43
N THR A 252 -1.67 -13.08 -16.92
CA THR A 252 -2.84 -13.96 -17.04
C THR A 252 -3.81 -13.37 -18.06
N PRO A 253 -4.29 -14.10 -19.08
CA PRO A 253 -5.30 -13.60 -19.99
C PRO A 253 -6.52 -13.06 -19.23
N LEU A 254 -6.93 -11.81 -19.51
CA LEU A 254 -7.92 -11.12 -18.67
C LEU A 254 -9.24 -11.90 -18.59
N ARG A 255 -9.69 -12.49 -19.71
CA ARG A 255 -10.94 -13.25 -19.76
C ARG A 255 -10.90 -14.51 -18.90
N GLU A 256 -9.75 -15.19 -18.87
CA GLU A 256 -9.54 -16.35 -18.00
C GLU A 256 -9.57 -15.93 -16.54
N TYR A 257 -8.90 -14.82 -16.20
CA TYR A 257 -8.93 -14.29 -14.84
C TYR A 257 -10.35 -13.91 -14.40
N LEU A 258 -11.10 -13.17 -15.23
CA LEU A 258 -12.47 -12.75 -14.94
C LEU A 258 -13.42 -13.92 -14.70
N ALA A 259 -13.19 -15.08 -15.32
CA ALA A 259 -13.97 -16.29 -15.09
C ALA A 259 -13.77 -16.88 -13.68
N THR A 260 -12.74 -16.47 -12.96
CA THR A 260 -12.39 -16.99 -11.63
C THR A 260 -12.79 -16.06 -10.47
N VAL A 261 -13.20 -14.83 -10.77
CA VAL A 261 -13.50 -13.81 -9.75
C VAL A 261 -14.94 -13.28 -9.87
N PRO A 262 -15.60 -12.87 -8.78
CA PRO A 262 -16.99 -12.41 -8.84
C PRO A 262 -17.18 -11.10 -9.61
N GLY A 263 -16.18 -10.23 -9.58
CA GLY A 263 -16.18 -8.94 -10.27
C GLY A 263 -14.91 -8.15 -10.00
N ILE A 264 -14.82 -6.97 -10.62
CA ILE A 264 -13.64 -6.11 -10.57
C ILE A 264 -13.95 -4.73 -10.00
N VAL A 265 -13.02 -4.25 -9.17
CA VAL A 265 -12.87 -2.84 -8.77
C VAL A 265 -11.69 -2.29 -9.55
N VAL A 266 -11.81 -1.12 -10.15
CA VAL A 266 -10.78 -0.55 -11.03
C VAL A 266 -10.32 0.81 -10.53
N LEU A 267 -9.05 0.88 -10.15
CA LEU A 267 -8.39 2.10 -9.71
C LEU A 267 -7.40 2.58 -10.76
N ARG A 268 -7.58 3.80 -11.25
CA ARG A 268 -6.70 4.45 -12.22
C ARG A 268 -5.74 5.41 -11.53
N PRO A 269 -4.42 5.20 -11.62
CA PRO A 269 -3.44 6.08 -10.97
C PRO A 269 -3.60 7.54 -11.35
N THR A 270 -3.34 8.43 -10.39
CA THR A 270 -3.38 9.89 -10.62
C THR A 270 -2.13 10.44 -11.31
N ARG A 271 -1.10 9.60 -11.48
CA ARG A 271 0.19 9.93 -12.11
C ARG A 271 0.69 8.81 -13.01
#